data_AF-A0AAW0QPE9-F1
#
_entry.id   AF-A0AAW0QPE9-F1
#
_cell.length_a   1.000
_cell.length_b   1.000
_cell.length_c   1.000
_cell.angle_alpha   90.00
_cell.angle_beta   90.00
_cell.angle_gamma   90.00
#
_symmetry.space_group_name_H-M   'P 1'
#
loop_
_entity.id
_entity.type
_entity.pdbx_description
1 polymer ?
#
loop_
_entity_poly.entity_id
_entity_poly.type
_entity_poly.pdbx_seq_one_letter_code
_entity_poly.pdbx_strand_id
1 'polypeptide(L)'
;MLFSTVDQHGQLISYGLFPPRAPPPPSPPLPSWCNEAEEICAKNEDKEDEANESGVIVATAGVITIIVVVVIFVVLYQGDGAGH
;
A
#
# COMPACT_ATOMS: atom_id res chain seq x y z
N MET A 1 -25.71 14.54 6.82
CA MET A 1 -24.89 15.76 6.91
C MET A 1 -25.72 16.90 6.35
N LEU A 2 -25.92 17.96 7.14
CA LEU A 2 -26.64 19.17 6.74
C LEU A 2 -25.61 20.16 6.18
N PHE A 3 -25.90 20.80 5.06
CA PHE A 3 -25.06 21.86 4.52
C PHE A 3 -25.84 23.17 4.43
N SER A 4 -25.11 24.27 4.48
CA SER A 4 -25.66 25.62 4.49
C SER A 4 -24.72 26.54 3.71
N THR A 5 -25.30 27.36 2.85
CA THR A 5 -24.56 28.35 2.06
C THR A 5 -24.90 29.74 2.59
N VAL A 6 -23.86 30.50 2.95
CA VAL A 6 -23.96 31.89 3.40
C VAL A 6 -23.31 32.82 2.37
N ASP A 7 -23.90 34.00 2.18
CA ASP A 7 -23.35 35.06 1.32
C ASP A 7 -22.19 35.81 2.02
N GLN A 8 -21.50 36.70 1.30
CA GLN A 8 -20.39 37.53 1.82
C GLN A 8 -20.77 38.42 3.02
N HIS A 9 -22.06 38.68 3.24
CA HIS A 9 -22.58 39.40 4.41
C HIS A 9 -22.96 38.47 5.58
N GLY A 10 -22.70 37.16 5.46
CA GLY A 10 -23.07 36.15 6.47
C GLY A 10 -24.55 35.77 6.46
N GLN A 11 -25.32 36.17 5.45
CA GLN A 11 -26.73 35.83 5.34
C GLN A 11 -26.91 34.44 4.75
N LEU A 12 -27.73 33.61 5.40
CA LEU A 12 -28.08 32.27 4.92
C LEU A 12 -28.96 32.39 3.65
N ILE A 13 -28.46 31.86 2.54
CA ILE A 13 -29.17 31.89 1.25
C ILE A 13 -29.68 30.52 0.82
N SER A 14 -29.14 29.42 1.37
CA SER A 14 -29.60 28.07 1.06
C SER A 14 -29.23 27.07 2.15
N TYR A 15 -30.08 26.08 2.38
CA TYR A 15 -29.79 24.92 3.20
C TYR A 15 -30.25 23.65 2.48
N GLY A 16 -29.52 22.54 2.70
CA GLY A 16 -29.85 21.29 2.06
C GLY A 16 -29.32 20.09 2.83
N LEU A 17 -29.92 18.94 2.55
CA LEU A 17 -29.47 17.64 3.03
C LEU A 17 -28.86 16.89 1.86
N PHE A 18 -27.76 16.20 2.09
CA PHE A 18 -27.28 15.22 1.11
C PHE A 18 -28.35 14.13 0.95
N PRO A 19 -28.65 13.72 -0.30
CA PRO A 19 -29.54 12.59 -0.51
C PRO A 19 -28.97 11.35 0.20
N PRO A 20 -29.84 10.46 0.71
CA PRO A 20 -29.37 9.20 1.27
C PRO A 20 -28.55 8.47 0.21
N ARG A 21 -27.36 8.00 0.60
CA ARG A 21 -26.54 7.14 -0.27
C ARG A 21 -27.34 5.87 -0.53
N ALA A 22 -27.36 5.40 -1.78
CA ALA A 22 -27.96 4.12 -2.10
C ALA A 22 -27.34 3.03 -1.21
N PRO A 23 -28.14 2.04 -0.73
CA PRO A 23 -27.59 0.92 -0.01
C PRO A 23 -26.57 0.19 -0.89
N PRO A 24 -25.54 -0.43 -0.29
CA PRO A 24 -24.62 -1.27 -1.05
C PRO A 24 -25.41 -2.37 -1.79
N PRO A 25 -24.94 -2.81 -2.98
CA PRO A 25 -25.55 -3.94 -3.66
C PRO A 25 -25.54 -5.18 -2.75
N PRO A 26 -26.51 -6.10 -2.90
CA PRO A 26 -26.48 -7.35 -2.15
C PRO A 26 -25.20 -8.12 -2.48
N SER A 27 -24.64 -8.79 -1.47
CA SER A 27 -23.47 -9.64 -1.65
C SER A 27 -23.77 -10.76 -2.65
N PRO A 28 -22.78 -11.17 -3.47
CA PRO A 28 -22.94 -12.31 -4.37
C PRO A 28 -23.25 -13.59 -3.58
N PRO A 29 -23.98 -14.54 -4.17
CA PRO A 29 -24.23 -15.82 -3.53
C PRO A 29 -22.90 -16.53 -3.24
N LEU A 30 -22.79 -17.13 -2.07
CA LEU A 30 -21.68 -18.00 -1.74
C LEU A 30 -21.66 -19.19 -2.72
N PRO A 31 -20.46 -19.67 -3.12
CA PRO A 31 -20.37 -20.85 -3.96
C PRO A 31 -21.00 -22.06 -3.26
N SER A 32 -21.62 -22.96 -4.03
CA SER A 32 -22.44 -24.08 -3.51
C SER A 32 -21.69 -25.11 -2.64
N TRP A 33 -20.37 -25.02 -2.56
CA TRP A 33 -19.54 -25.84 -1.67
C TRP A 33 -19.31 -25.16 -0.31
N CYS A 34 -19.56 -23.86 -0.19
CA CYS A 34 -19.43 -23.09 1.05
C CYS A 34 -20.78 -23.17 1.79
N ASN A 35 -20.88 -24.11 2.74
CA ASN A 35 -21.99 -24.15 3.69
C ASN A 35 -21.78 -23.02 4.71
N GLU A 36 -22.85 -22.33 5.14
CA GLU A 36 -22.87 -21.16 6.04
C GLU A 36 -22.11 -21.30 7.38
N ALA A 37 -21.53 -22.47 7.67
CA ALA A 37 -20.69 -22.73 8.83
C ALA A 37 -19.26 -22.20 8.70
N GLU A 38 -18.80 -21.79 7.52
CA GLU A 38 -17.40 -21.41 7.35
C GLU A 38 -17.23 -19.93 6.95
N GLU A 39 -17.05 -19.11 7.98
CA GLU A 39 -16.41 -17.78 7.99
C GLU A 39 -15.02 -17.75 7.28
N ILE A 40 -14.59 -18.89 6.71
CA ILE A 40 -13.30 -19.17 6.11
C ILE A 40 -13.29 -18.77 4.63
N CYS A 41 -14.43 -18.77 3.93
CA CYS A 41 -14.48 -18.47 2.49
C CYS A 41 -14.10 -17.01 2.17
N ALA A 42 -14.26 -16.07 3.09
CA ALA A 42 -13.94 -14.65 2.87
C ALA A 42 -12.48 -14.28 3.18
N LYS A 43 -11.67 -15.20 3.73
CA LYS A 43 -10.32 -14.87 4.24
C LYS A 43 -9.19 -15.11 3.24
N ASN A 44 -9.54 -15.54 2.01
CA ASN A 44 -8.58 -15.96 1.01
C ASN A 44 -8.38 -14.96 -0.14
N GLU A 45 -9.10 -13.83 -0.19
CA GLU A 45 -8.93 -12.83 -1.26
C GLU A 45 -8.05 -11.62 -0.87
N ASP A 46 -7.64 -11.47 0.41
CA ASP A 46 -6.87 -10.30 0.86
C ASP A 46 -5.36 -10.56 1.07
N LYS A 47 -4.78 -11.64 0.51
CA LYS A 47 -3.37 -12.01 0.79
C LYS A 47 -2.44 -12.13 -0.42
N GLU A 48 -2.74 -11.47 -1.54
CA GLU A 48 -1.83 -11.50 -2.69
C GLU A 48 -1.02 -10.21 -2.95
N ASP A 49 -1.25 -9.13 -2.20
CA ASP A 49 -0.54 -7.85 -2.43
C ASP A 49 0.66 -7.57 -1.52
N GLU A 50 1.02 -8.46 -0.59
CA GLU A 50 2.14 -8.24 0.36
C GLU A 50 3.37 -9.14 0.09
N ALA A 51 3.63 -9.47 -1.18
CA ALA A 51 4.82 -10.25 -1.57
C ALA A 51 5.88 -9.45 -2.35
N ASN A 52 5.62 -8.18 -2.69
CA ASN A 52 6.51 -7.41 -3.57
C ASN A 52 7.67 -6.71 -2.83
N GLU A 53 7.48 -6.28 -1.57
CA GLU A 53 8.52 -5.47 -0.90
C GLU A 53 9.72 -6.30 -0.44
N SER A 54 9.55 -7.61 -0.21
CA SER A 54 10.63 -8.49 0.25
C SER A 54 11.68 -8.76 -0.85
N GLY A 55 11.26 -8.87 -2.11
CA GLY A 55 12.17 -9.12 -3.24
C GLY A 55 13.10 -7.95 -3.55
N VAL A 56 12.59 -6.72 -3.44
CA VAL A 56 13.37 -5.48 -3.65
C VAL A 56 14.40 -5.27 -2.54
N ILE A 57 14.05 -5.58 -1.29
CA ILE A 57 14.96 -5.42 -0.14
C ILE A 57 16.13 -6.41 -0.23
N VAL A 58 15.87 -7.67 -0.61
CA VAL A 58 16.93 -8.69 -0.76
C VAL A 58 17.86 -8.35 -1.93
N ALA A 59 17.32 -7.87 -3.06
CA ALA A 59 18.14 -7.46 -4.21
C ALA A 59 19.02 -6.24 -3.91
N THR A 60 18.47 -5.22 -3.22
CA THR A 60 19.22 -4.01 -2.87
C THR A 60 20.32 -4.28 -1.84
N ALA A 61 20.05 -5.10 -0.82
CA ALA A 61 21.05 -5.49 0.19
C ALA A 61 22.23 -6.27 -0.42
N GLY A 62 21.97 -7.19 -1.36
CA GLY A 62 23.00 -7.94 -2.07
C GLY A 62 23.91 -7.04 -2.92
N VAL A 63 23.31 -6.13 -3.69
CA VAL A 63 24.06 -5.19 -4.56
C VAL A 63 24.93 -4.25 -3.72
N ILE A 64 24.40 -3.70 -2.62
CA ILE A 64 25.16 -2.82 -1.72
C ILE A 64 26.36 -3.57 -1.12
N THR A 65 26.17 -4.81 -0.67
CA THR A 65 27.25 -5.62 -0.10
C THR A 65 28.37 -5.86 -1.11
N ILE A 66 28.02 -6.19 -2.36
CA ILE A 66 29.00 -6.39 -3.43
C ILE A 66 29.78 -5.10 -3.71
N ILE A 67 29.10 -3.97 -3.82
CA ILE A 67 29.73 -2.66 -4.06
C ILE A 67 30.71 -2.33 -2.92
N VAL A 68 30.30 -2.52 -1.66
CA VAL A 68 31.17 -2.25 -0.50
C VAL A 68 32.43 -3.12 -0.54
N VAL A 69 32.30 -4.42 -0.83
CA VAL A 69 33.45 -5.33 -0.93
C VAL A 69 34.39 -4.91 -2.07
N VAL A 70 33.86 -4.55 -3.23
CA VAL A 70 34.66 -4.08 -4.37
C VAL A 70 35.38 -2.78 -4.05
N VAL A 71 34.71 -1.81 -3.42
CA VAL A 71 35.33 -0.53 -3.05
C VAL A 71 36.45 -0.75 -2.04
N ILE A 72 36.24 -1.57 -1.01
CA ILE A 72 37.27 -1.91 -0.03
C ILE A 72 38.46 -2.58 -0.73
N PHE A 73 38.21 -3.56 -1.59
CA PHE A 73 39.26 -4.23 -2.34
C PHE A 73 40.04 -3.25 -3.22
N VAL A 74 39.36 -2.39 -3.97
CA VAL A 74 40.00 -1.38 -4.82
C VAL A 74 40.83 -0.40 -3.99
N VAL A 75 40.31 0.08 -2.86
CA VAL A 75 41.02 1.02 -1.99
C VAL A 75 42.25 0.36 -1.34
N LEU A 76 42.13 -0.88 -0.88
CA LEU A 76 43.24 -1.62 -0.28
C LEU A 76 44.32 -1.99 -1.31
N TYR A 77 43.93 -2.37 -2.53
CA TYR A 77 44.87 -2.79 -3.57
C TYR A 77 45.46 -1.64 -4.38
N GLN A 78 44.72 -0.54 -4.61
CA GLN A 78 45.29 0.67 -5.23
C GLN A 78 46.03 1.55 -4.21
N GLY A 79 45.74 1.41 -2.91
CA GLY A 79 46.44 2.10 -1.83
C GLY A 79 47.85 1.58 -1.53
N ASP A 80 48.16 0.34 -1.93
CA ASP A 80 49.50 -0.26 -1.75
C ASP A 80 50.47 0.06 -2.92
N GLY A 81 49.99 0.73 -3.97
CA GLY A 81 50.76 1.04 -5.18
C GLY A 81 51.39 2.45 -5.25
N ALA A 82 51.21 3.29 -4.23
CA ALA A 82 51.75 4.66 -4.19
C ALA A 82 52.90 4.83 -3.18
N GLY A 83 53.77 3.82 -3.09
CA GLY A 83 54.87 3.83 -2.13
C GLY A 83 55.96 2.81 -2.44
N HIS A 84 56.50 2.80 -3.66
CA HIS A 84 57.87 2.34 -3.92
C HIS A 84 58.41 2.91 -5.22
#